data_AF-C0XRB2-F1
#
_entry.id   AF-C0XRB2-F1
#
_cell.length_a   1.000
_cell.length_b   1.000
_cell.length_c   1.000
_cell.angle_alpha   90.00
_cell.angle_beta   90.00
_cell.angle_gamma   90.00
#
_symmetry.space_group_name_H-M   'P 1'
#
loop_
_entity.id
_entity.type
_entity.pdbx_description
1 polymer ?
#
loop_
_entity_poly.entity_id
_entity_poly.type
_entity_poly.pdbx_seq_one_letter_code
_entity_poly.pdbx_strand_id
1 'polypeptide(L)'
;MANIEKTIAGRSGRQNVSFALSFAALIVVPALLALSLQPRATTSTLLVYLPVASLLLGLIDATWFRFTWSFPAIAAVMFWVSTALMYNPGTWIYAVGVFVVCALGGAIGNALTTRGGR
;
A
#
# COMPACT_ATOMS: atom_id res chain seq x y z
N MET A 1 -30.37 -15.68 35.58
CA MET A 1 -29.39 -16.14 34.57
C MET A 1 -29.11 -14.96 33.66
N ALA A 2 -27.94 -14.33 33.80
CA ALA A 2 -27.57 -13.14 33.03
C ALA A 2 -27.19 -13.53 31.59
N ASN A 3 -27.87 -12.93 30.62
CA ASN A 3 -27.53 -13.02 29.19
C ASN A 3 -26.20 -12.29 28.98
N ILE A 4 -25.11 -13.05 28.78
CA ILE A 4 -23.84 -12.48 28.32
C ILE A 4 -23.99 -12.29 26.82
N GLU A 5 -24.57 -11.15 26.44
CA GLU A 5 -24.45 -10.63 25.08
C GLU A 5 -22.97 -10.33 24.86
N LYS A 6 -22.25 -11.28 24.27
CA LYS A 6 -20.92 -11.06 23.69
C LYS A 6 -21.11 -10.04 22.57
N THR A 7 -21.03 -8.77 22.92
CA THR A 7 -20.80 -7.68 21.98
C THR A 7 -19.52 -8.05 21.25
N ILE A 8 -19.65 -8.52 20.01
CA ILE A 8 -18.53 -8.75 19.12
C ILE A 8 -17.81 -7.42 19.05
N ALA A 9 -16.65 -7.31 19.67
CA ALA A 9 -15.82 -6.11 19.63
C ALA A 9 -15.65 -5.74 18.16
N GLY A 10 -16.38 -4.70 17.73
CA GLY A 10 -16.40 -4.29 16.34
C GLY A 10 -14.98 -4.00 15.90
N ARG A 11 -14.55 -4.61 14.78
CA ARG A 11 -13.25 -4.34 14.18
C ARG A 11 -13.05 -2.83 14.12
N SER A 12 -12.07 -2.29 14.85
CA SER A 12 -11.88 -0.83 14.89
C SER A 12 -11.55 -0.35 13.47
N GLY A 13 -12.19 0.72 13.00
CA GLY A 13 -12.01 1.25 11.64
C GLY A 13 -10.55 1.58 11.28
N ARG A 14 -9.67 1.66 12.28
CA ARG A 14 -8.22 1.84 12.11
C ARG A 14 -7.58 0.71 11.29
N GLN A 15 -8.12 -0.51 11.31
CA GLN A 15 -7.61 -1.63 10.50
C GLN A 15 -7.71 -1.37 8.99
N ASN A 16 -8.63 -0.51 8.54
CA ASN A 16 -8.81 -0.23 7.11
C ASN A 16 -7.96 0.94 6.60
N VAL A 17 -7.25 1.64 7.49
CA VAL A 17 -6.48 2.84 7.11
C VAL A 17 -5.36 2.50 6.15
N SER A 18 -4.62 1.39 6.38
CA SER A 18 -3.56 0.97 5.45
C SER A 18 -4.11 0.68 4.04
N PHE A 19 -5.29 0.08 3.94
CA PHE A 19 -5.93 -0.16 2.64
C PHE A 19 -6.42 1.13 1.98
N ALA A 20 -6.97 2.06 2.74
CA ALA A 20 -7.35 3.37 2.23
C ALA A 20 -6.12 4.16 1.72
N LEU A 21 -5.00 4.09 2.44
CA LEU A 21 -3.73 4.70 2.03
C LEU A 21 -3.18 4.04 0.77
N SER A 22 -3.19 2.70 0.69
CA SER A 22 -2.75 1.99 -0.52
C SER A 22 -3.62 2.33 -1.73
N PHE A 23 -4.94 2.41 -1.56
CA PHE A 23 -5.85 2.83 -2.63
C PHE A 23 -5.55 4.26 -3.09
N ALA A 24 -5.42 5.19 -2.15
CA ALA A 24 -5.08 6.58 -2.47
C ALA A 24 -3.73 6.66 -3.20
N ALA A 25 -2.71 5.99 -2.67
CA ALA A 25 -1.35 6.08 -3.18
C ALA A 25 -1.15 5.35 -4.50
N LEU A 26 -1.79 4.21 -4.73
CA LEU A 26 -1.51 3.34 -5.89
C LEU A 26 -2.53 3.46 -7.01
N ILE A 27 -3.67 4.12 -6.77
CA ILE A 27 -4.72 4.34 -7.79
C ILE A 27 -5.00 5.84 -7.94
N VAL A 28 -5.39 6.52 -6.87
CA VAL A 28 -5.86 7.92 -6.96
C VAL A 28 -4.73 8.86 -7.37
N VAL A 29 -3.57 8.80 -6.71
CA VAL A 29 -2.44 9.68 -7.03
C VAL A 29 -1.93 9.44 -8.46
N PRO A 30 -1.72 8.20 -8.94
CA PRO A 30 -1.41 7.94 -10.35
C PRO A 30 -2.43 8.53 -11.33
N ALA A 31 -3.72 8.39 -11.06
CA ALA A 31 -4.76 8.96 -11.91
C ALA A 31 -4.67 10.49 -11.96
N LEU A 32 -4.48 11.13 -10.81
CA LEU A 32 -4.33 12.59 -10.73
C LEU A 32 -3.07 13.06 -11.46
N LEU A 33 -1.95 12.35 -11.34
CA LEU A 33 -0.72 12.67 -12.07
C LEU A 33 -0.92 12.55 -13.58
N ALA A 34 -1.62 11.51 -14.04
CA ALA A 34 -1.95 11.32 -15.45
C ALA A 34 -2.86 12.42 -16.01
N LEU A 35 -3.78 12.95 -15.18
CA LEU A 35 -4.66 14.05 -15.57
C LEU A 35 -3.97 15.42 -15.51
N SER A 36 -2.95 15.58 -14.67
CA SER A 36 -2.33 16.88 -14.38
C SER A 36 -1.06 17.14 -15.19
N LEU A 37 -0.40 16.10 -15.71
CA LEU A 37 0.91 16.19 -16.33
C LEU A 37 0.89 15.70 -17.79
N GLN A 38 1.82 16.21 -18.59
CA GLN A 38 2.07 15.67 -19.92
C GLN A 38 2.59 14.22 -19.84
N PRO A 39 2.31 13.35 -20.83
CA PRO A 39 2.63 11.92 -20.75
C PRO A 39 4.09 11.61 -20.33
N ARG A 40 5.07 12.33 -20.89
CA ARG A 40 6.49 12.16 -20.55
C ARG A 40 6.81 12.54 -19.10
N ALA A 41 6.21 13.62 -18.61
CA ALA A 41 6.34 14.06 -17.23
C ALA A 41 5.65 13.08 -16.26
N THR A 42 4.48 12.56 -16.64
CA THR A 42 3.78 11.51 -15.88
C THR A 42 4.63 10.25 -15.72
N THR A 43 5.21 9.74 -16.80
CA THR A 43 6.07 8.55 -16.75
C THR A 43 7.28 8.74 -15.85
N SER A 44 8.02 9.84 -16.04
CA SER A 44 9.21 10.13 -15.22
C SER A 44 8.87 10.32 -13.74
N THR A 45 7.74 10.97 -13.44
CA THR A 45 7.25 11.14 -12.06
C THR A 45 6.90 9.79 -11.44
N LEU A 46 6.18 8.92 -12.16
CA LEU A 46 5.75 7.62 -11.66
C LEU A 46 6.91 6.65 -11.42
N LEU A 47 7.99 6.74 -12.19
CA LEU A 47 9.20 5.93 -11.98
C LEU A 47 9.86 6.19 -10.62
N VAL A 48 9.76 7.41 -10.09
CA VAL A 48 10.27 7.76 -8.76
C VAL A 48 9.20 7.53 -7.69
N TYR A 49 7.96 7.93 -7.99
CA TYR A 49 6.86 7.88 -7.05
C TYR A 49 6.52 6.45 -6.63
N LEU A 50 6.42 5.49 -7.56
CA LEU A 50 5.96 4.15 -7.25
C LEU A 50 6.87 3.42 -6.25
N PRO A 51 8.21 3.39 -6.41
CA PRO A 51 9.10 2.81 -5.40
C PRO A 51 8.98 3.50 -4.04
N VAL A 52 8.95 4.83 -4.01
CA VAL A 52 8.89 5.60 -2.75
C VAL A 52 7.57 5.34 -2.03
N ALA A 53 6.44 5.46 -2.73
CA ALA A 53 5.12 5.20 -2.17
C ALA A 53 5.00 3.76 -1.68
N SER A 54 5.47 2.78 -2.45
CA SER A 54 5.43 1.37 -2.06
C SER A 54 6.24 1.10 -0.79
N LEU A 55 7.45 1.66 -0.70
CA LEU A 55 8.31 1.53 0.47
C LEU A 55 7.63 2.13 1.71
N LEU A 56 7.08 3.35 1.57
CA LEU A 56 6.39 4.05 2.65
C LEU A 56 5.14 3.31 3.10
N LEU A 57 4.34 2.77 2.18
CA LEU A 57 3.16 1.98 2.54
C LEU A 57 3.53 0.78 3.42
N GLY A 58 4.53 0.01 3.01
CA GLY A 58 5.01 -1.12 3.80
C GLY A 58 5.54 -0.70 5.17
N LEU A 59 6.34 0.37 5.20
CA LEU A 59 6.91 0.92 6.43
C LEU A 59 5.82 1.40 7.41
N ILE A 60 4.84 2.15 6.91
CA ILE A 60 3.73 2.69 7.70
C ILE A 60 2.88 1.53 8.22
N ASP A 61 2.50 0.58 7.38
CA ASP A 61 1.68 -0.56 7.79
C ASP A 61 2.36 -1.38 8.89
N ALA A 62 3.64 -1.71 8.72
CA ALA A 62 4.39 -2.51 9.69
C ALA A 62 4.82 -1.75 10.96
N THR A 63 4.74 -0.41 10.97
CA THR A 63 4.96 0.39 12.19
C THR A 63 3.66 0.68 12.94
N TRP A 64 2.52 0.70 12.26
CA TRP A 64 1.21 0.85 12.90
C TRP A 64 0.62 -0.49 13.34
N PHE A 65 0.90 -1.54 12.59
CA PHE A 65 0.41 -2.90 12.78
C PHE A 65 1.55 -3.91 12.73
N ARG A 66 1.22 -5.18 12.87
CA ARG A 66 2.20 -6.26 12.72
C ARG A 66 2.48 -6.50 11.23
N PHE A 67 3.75 -6.67 10.87
CA PHE A 67 4.12 -7.07 9.51
C PHE A 67 3.44 -8.36 9.07
N THR A 68 2.87 -8.33 7.86
CA THR A 68 2.26 -9.48 7.19
C THR A 68 2.60 -9.47 5.70
N TRP A 69 2.72 -10.65 5.09
CA TRP A 69 2.92 -10.78 3.64
C TRP A 69 1.67 -10.44 2.82
N SER A 70 0.50 -10.45 3.46
CA SER A 70 -0.77 -10.08 2.83
C SER A 70 -0.81 -8.62 2.40
N PHE A 71 -0.21 -7.70 3.16
CA PHE A 71 -0.28 -6.28 2.82
C PHE A 71 0.51 -5.93 1.55
N PRO A 72 1.78 -6.35 1.37
CA PRO A 72 2.49 -6.21 0.10
C PRO A 72 1.76 -6.86 -1.09
N ALA A 73 1.13 -8.03 -0.88
CA ALA A 73 0.34 -8.69 -1.92
C ALA A 73 -0.88 -7.84 -2.33
N ILE A 74 -1.62 -7.30 -1.35
CA ILE A 74 -2.77 -6.43 -1.61
C ILE A 74 -2.35 -5.13 -2.29
N ALA A 75 -1.24 -4.51 -1.86
CA ALA A 75 -0.69 -3.33 -2.51
C ALA A 75 -0.33 -3.60 -3.98
N ALA A 76 0.32 -4.73 -4.27
CA ALA A 76 0.62 -5.14 -5.64
C ALA A 76 -0.65 -5.36 -6.48
N VAL A 77 -1.68 -5.99 -5.91
CA VAL A 77 -2.97 -6.17 -6.59
C VAL A 77 -3.66 -4.82 -6.85
N MET A 78 -3.65 -3.89 -5.89
CA MET A 78 -4.20 -2.55 -6.07
C MET A 78 -3.50 -1.80 -7.20
N PHE A 79 -2.17 -1.86 -7.25
CA PHE A 79 -1.43 -1.27 -8.36
C PHE A 79 -1.70 -1.99 -9.68
N TRP A 80 -1.80 -3.31 -9.70
CA TRP A 80 -2.19 -4.05 -10.90
C TRP A 80 -3.55 -3.62 -11.44
N VAL A 81 -4.55 -3.43 -10.57
CA VAL A 81 -5.84 -2.82 -10.96
C VAL A 81 -5.64 -1.43 -11.55
N SER A 82 -4.78 -0.60 -10.94
CA SER A 82 -4.41 0.68 -11.53
C SER A 82 -3.86 0.52 -12.96
N THR A 83 -3.03 -0.49 -13.22
CA THR A 83 -2.47 -0.73 -14.56
C THR A 83 -3.54 -1.03 -15.61
N ALA A 84 -4.60 -1.75 -15.23
CA ALA A 84 -5.73 -2.03 -16.13
C ALA A 84 -6.57 -0.79 -16.45
N LEU A 85 -6.54 0.25 -15.60
CA LEU A 85 -7.37 1.44 -15.74
C LEU A 85 -6.69 2.57 -16.53
N MET A 86 -5.39 2.79 -16.33
CA MET A 86 -4.75 4.04 -16.78
C MET A 86 -3.36 3.86 -17.41
N TYR A 87 -2.83 2.64 -17.50
CA TYR A 87 -1.48 2.39 -18.00
C TYR A 87 -1.45 1.52 -19.25
N ASN A 88 -0.29 1.52 -19.91
CA ASN A 88 -0.02 0.61 -21.02
C ASN A 88 0.02 -0.85 -20.54
N PRO A 89 -0.36 -1.82 -21.40
CA PRO A 89 -0.44 -3.23 -21.03
C PRO A 89 0.85 -3.79 -20.41
N GLY A 90 2.04 -3.37 -20.85
CA GLY A 90 3.32 -3.85 -20.32
C GLY A 90 3.66 -3.39 -18.90
N THR A 91 2.88 -2.49 -18.30
CA THR A 91 3.17 -1.86 -17.01
C THR A 91 2.89 -2.80 -15.83
N TRP A 92 2.15 -3.90 -16.06
CA TRP A 92 1.79 -4.86 -15.01
C TRP A 92 3.01 -5.40 -14.25
N ILE A 93 4.18 -5.49 -14.91
CA ILE A 93 5.42 -5.98 -14.30
C ILE A 93 5.86 -5.14 -13.08
N TYR A 94 5.50 -3.85 -13.03
CA TYR A 94 5.80 -3.02 -11.88
C TYR A 94 4.98 -3.39 -10.64
N ALA A 95 3.91 -4.18 -10.76
CA ALA A 95 3.23 -4.75 -9.59
C ALA A 95 4.17 -5.69 -8.79
N VAL A 96 5.06 -6.39 -9.48
CA VAL A 96 6.11 -7.19 -8.83
C VAL A 96 7.09 -6.29 -8.08
N GLY A 97 7.46 -5.16 -8.68
CA GLY A 97 8.28 -4.13 -8.02
C GLY A 97 7.61 -3.55 -6.77
N VAL A 98 6.32 -3.19 -6.88
CA VAL A 98 5.50 -2.72 -5.75
C VAL A 98 5.48 -3.76 -4.63
N PHE A 99 5.28 -5.04 -4.95
CA PHE A 99 5.32 -6.12 -3.96
C PHE A 99 6.66 -6.16 -3.22
N VAL A 100 7.77 -6.22 -3.95
CA VAL A 100 9.12 -6.36 -3.37
C VAL A 100 9.47 -5.14 -2.51
N VAL A 101 9.23 -3.94 -3.03
CA VAL A 101 9.57 -2.69 -2.33
C VAL A 101 8.67 -2.46 -1.12
N CYS A 102 7.38 -2.80 -1.21
CA CYS A 102 6.48 -2.76 -0.07
C CYS A 102 6.87 -3.78 1.01
N ALA A 103 7.23 -5.01 0.63
CA ALA A 103 7.73 -6.01 1.56
C ALA A 103 9.02 -5.56 2.25
N LEU A 104 9.94 -4.92 1.52
CA LEU A 104 11.14 -4.31 2.10
C LEU A 104 10.80 -3.21 3.11
N GLY A 105 9.88 -2.30 2.76
CA GLY A 105 9.39 -1.27 3.69
C GLY A 105 8.81 -1.88 4.97
N GLY A 106 8.00 -2.92 4.82
CA GLY A 106 7.42 -3.66 5.93
C GLY A 106 8.46 -4.36 6.81
N ALA A 107 9.49 -4.96 6.22
CA ALA A 107 10.59 -5.57 6.94
C ALA A 107 11.37 -4.53 7.76
N ILE A 108 11.63 -3.35 7.19
CA ILE A 108 12.26 -2.23 7.89
C ILE A 108 11.38 -1.76 9.05
N GLY A 109 10.08 -1.54 8.80
CA GLY A 109 9.13 -1.08 9.83
C GLY A 109 9.01 -2.04 11.00
N ASN A 110 9.01 -3.35 10.71
CA ASN A 110 9.03 -4.39 11.72
C ASN A 110 10.33 -4.37 12.54
N ALA A 111 11.49 -4.23 11.89
CA ALA A 111 12.78 -4.17 12.57
C ALA A 111 12.93 -2.93 13.47
N LEU A 112 12.35 -1.79 13.06
CA LEU A 112 12.33 -0.57 13.87
C LEU A 112 11.44 -0.74 15.11
N THR A 113 10.29 -1.40 14.94
CA THR A 113 9.33 -1.62 16.01
C THR A 113 9.86 -2.61 17.06
N THR A 114 10.52 -3.68 16.63
CA THR A 114 11.13 -4.67 17.54
C THR A 114 12.33 -4.09 18.30
N ARG A 115 13.13 -3.22 17.67
CA ARG A 115 14.23 -2.50 18.37
C ARG A 115 13.72 -1.44 19.34
N GLY A 116 12.56 -0.84 19.05
CA GLY A 116 11.94 0.21 19.87
C GLY A 116 11.19 -0.29 21.11
N GLY A 117 11.18 -1.59 21.38
CA GLY A 117 10.59 -2.16 22.61
C GLY A 117 9.05 -2.22 22.62
N ARG A 118 8.43 -2.43 21.45
CA ARG A 118 7.02 -2.82 21.36
C ARG A 118 6.84 -4.33 21.42
#